data_AF-A0A1A8NW59-F1
#
_entry.id   AF-A0A1A8NW59-F1
#
_cell.length_a   1.000
_cell.length_b   1.000
_cell.length_c   1.000
_cell.angle_alpha   90.00
_cell.angle_beta   90.00
_cell.angle_gamma   90.00
#
_symmetry.space_group_name_H-M   'P 1'
#
loop_
_entity.id
_entity.type
_entity.pdbx_description
1 polymer ?
#
loop_
_entity_poly.entity_id
_entity_poly.type
_entity_poly.pdbx_seq_one_letter_code
_entity_poly.pdbx_strand_id
1 'polypeptide(L)'
;RGDTLRIMERLDRLENVVNQHIQETPGRGEDGQPDTSFSDSSLFAHWGQELSPDNRRVALKMFQYYGYNAYLSNRLSLSRPIPDLRPDGCRNISYPLNLPQVSIVFIFVNEALSVILRSINSAINRTPSHLLKEIILVDDNSSNDELKEKLQDFVLETNGQRPGFIKVVRHAKQEGLIRSRVSGWRVATAPVVALFDAHVEFNVGWAEPILQRIKEDRTRIISPSFDNIKYDTFEIEEYPLSAQGFDWELWCRYLNPPKSWWHKGNKSSPIQSPALIGCFVVDRLYF
;
A
#
# COMPACT_ATOMS: atom_id res chain seq x y z
N ARG A 1 -35.29 7.94 -2.57
CA ARG A 1 -35.28 9.40 -2.29
C ARG A 1 -34.50 9.74 -1.02
N GLY A 2 -34.48 8.90 0.03
CA GLY A 2 -33.69 9.16 1.25
C GLY A 2 -32.17 8.90 1.12
N ASP A 3 -31.77 7.89 0.34
CA ASP A 3 -30.34 7.53 0.23
C ASP A 3 -29.53 8.52 -0.60
N THR A 4 -30.13 9.08 -1.65
CA THR A 4 -29.50 10.12 -2.48
C THR A 4 -29.26 11.40 -1.68
N LEU A 5 -30.17 11.74 -0.75
CA LEU A 5 -30.00 12.88 0.16
C LEU A 5 -28.85 12.65 1.14
N ARG A 6 -28.72 11.45 1.71
CA ARG A 6 -27.61 11.07 2.60
C ARG A 6 -26.25 11.08 1.91
N ILE A 7 -26.20 10.70 0.64
CA ILE A 7 -24.97 10.72 -0.15
C ILE A 7 -24.58 12.17 -0.46
N MET A 8 -25.55 13.00 -0.86
CA MET A 8 -25.31 14.43 -1.06
C MET A 8 -24.84 15.11 0.24
N GLU A 9 -25.47 14.84 1.39
CA GLU A 9 -25.04 15.38 2.69
C GLU A 9 -23.62 14.93 3.09
N ARG A 10 -23.21 13.69 2.73
CA ARG A 10 -21.85 13.20 2.98
C ARG A 10 -20.83 13.85 2.04
N LEU A 11 -21.18 14.06 0.78
CA LEU A 11 -20.33 14.75 -0.19
C LEU A 11 -20.16 16.23 0.19
N ASP A 12 -21.24 16.89 0.60
CA ASP A 12 -21.20 18.28 1.08
C ASP A 12 -20.35 18.41 2.34
N ARG A 13 -20.40 17.43 3.26
CA ARG A 13 -19.50 17.38 4.43
C ARG A 13 -18.04 17.18 4.01
N LEU A 14 -17.76 16.30 3.05
CA LEU A 14 -16.40 16.06 2.58
C LEU A 14 -15.85 17.27 1.81
N GLU A 15 -16.66 17.90 0.96
CA GLU A 15 -16.30 19.16 0.28
C GLU A 15 -16.08 20.29 1.28
N ASN A 16 -16.89 20.41 2.33
CA ASN A 16 -16.66 21.41 3.37
C ASN A 16 -15.39 21.14 4.18
N VAL A 17 -15.08 19.87 4.51
CA VAL A 17 -13.83 19.50 5.20
C VAL A 17 -12.60 19.78 4.32
N VAL A 18 -12.70 19.47 3.01
CA VAL A 18 -11.64 19.73 2.03
C VAL A 18 -11.48 21.24 1.79
N ASN A 19 -12.56 21.99 1.65
CA ASN A 19 -12.54 23.43 1.45
C ASN A 19 -12.05 24.19 2.69
N GLN A 20 -12.37 23.72 3.91
CA GLN A 20 -11.78 24.26 5.13
C GLN A 20 -10.26 24.01 5.17
N HIS A 21 -9.80 22.81 4.78
CA HIS A 21 -8.37 22.52 4.68
C HIS A 21 -7.65 23.33 3.58
N ILE A 22 -8.34 23.66 2.49
CA ILE A 22 -7.78 24.49 1.41
C ILE A 22 -7.75 25.98 1.80
N GLN A 23 -8.76 26.47 2.53
CA GLN A 23 -8.83 27.86 3.02
C GLN A 23 -7.83 28.17 4.14
N GLU A 24 -7.30 27.16 4.83
CA GLU A 24 -6.18 27.28 5.78
C GLU A 24 -4.79 27.40 5.11
N THR A 25 -4.74 27.83 3.84
CA THR A 25 -3.50 28.31 3.24
C THR A 25 -3.35 29.80 3.55
N PRO A 26 -2.43 30.25 4.43
CA PRO A 26 -2.27 31.67 4.64
C PRO A 26 -1.56 32.27 3.43
N GLY A 27 -2.20 33.26 2.81
CA GLY A 27 -1.46 34.30 2.12
C GLY A 27 -0.43 34.91 3.09
N ARG A 28 0.71 35.36 2.53
CA ARG A 28 1.79 36.05 3.25
C ARG A 28 1.21 37.02 4.29
N GLY A 29 1.25 36.62 5.57
CA GLY A 29 0.92 37.46 6.71
C GLY A 29 2.22 37.93 7.35
N GLU A 30 2.49 39.22 7.21
CA GLU A 30 3.37 39.96 8.10
C GLU A 30 2.72 39.97 9.50
N ASP A 31 3.30 39.24 10.45
CA ASP A 31 3.49 39.66 11.86
C ASP A 31 3.87 38.45 12.72
N GLY A 32 4.85 38.67 13.61
CA GLY A 32 5.52 37.65 14.42
C GLY A 32 4.71 37.10 15.60
N GLN A 33 3.49 36.60 15.37
CA GLN A 33 2.76 35.78 16.36
C GLN A 33 2.73 34.29 15.94
N PRO A 34 2.95 33.36 16.88
CA PRO A 34 2.86 31.94 16.60
C PRO A 34 1.41 31.55 16.31
N ASP A 35 1.12 31.24 15.04
CA ASP A 35 -0.18 30.74 14.59
C ASP A 35 -0.55 29.45 15.35
N THR A 36 -1.60 29.54 16.19
CA THR A 36 -2.08 28.46 17.07
C THR A 36 -3.11 27.56 16.37
N SER A 37 -3.58 27.89 15.17
CA SER A 37 -4.53 27.05 14.42
C SER A 37 -4.01 25.62 14.16
N PHE A 38 -2.68 25.48 14.02
CA PHE A 38 -2.01 24.20 13.77
C PHE A 38 -1.97 23.25 14.99
N SER A 39 -2.19 23.73 16.24
CA SER A 39 -2.04 22.89 17.43
C SER A 39 -3.25 22.00 17.75
N ASP A 40 -4.41 22.33 17.17
CA ASP A 40 -5.73 21.78 17.54
C ASP A 40 -6.39 20.95 16.41
N SER A 41 -5.60 20.54 15.41
CA SER A 41 -6.09 19.66 14.34
C SER A 41 -6.69 18.36 14.91
N SER A 42 -7.80 17.90 14.30
CA SER A 42 -8.41 16.60 14.62
C SER A 42 -7.45 15.43 14.47
N LEU A 43 -6.37 15.61 13.71
CA LEU A 43 -5.26 14.66 13.62
C LEU A 43 -4.73 14.27 15.02
N PHE A 44 -4.64 15.22 15.95
CA PHE A 44 -4.08 14.99 17.29
C PHE A 44 -5.11 14.56 18.33
N ALA A 45 -6.35 14.28 17.93
CA ALA A 45 -7.40 13.82 18.84
C ALA A 45 -7.06 12.47 19.50
N HIS A 46 -6.40 11.59 18.75
CA HIS A 46 -6.06 10.23 19.19
C HIS A 46 -4.55 9.95 19.30
N TRP A 47 -3.69 10.88 18.86
CA TRP A 47 -2.23 10.73 18.98
C TRP A 47 -1.54 12.09 19.13
N GLY A 48 -0.27 12.09 19.55
CA GLY A 48 0.58 13.29 19.50
C GLY A 48 0.25 14.34 20.57
N GLN A 49 -0.48 13.95 21.62
CA GLN A 49 -0.74 14.82 22.76
C GLN A 49 0.57 15.20 23.48
N GLU A 50 1.54 14.29 23.47
CA GLU A 50 2.90 14.44 24.01
C GLU A 50 3.83 15.30 23.14
N LEU A 51 3.45 15.64 21.91
CA LEU A 51 4.28 16.45 21.02
C LEU A 51 4.26 17.92 21.42
N SER A 52 5.43 18.57 21.34
CA SER A 52 5.55 20.02 21.44
C SER A 52 4.77 20.71 20.30
N PRO A 53 4.35 21.98 20.47
CA PRO A 53 3.65 22.73 19.43
C PRO A 53 4.38 22.76 18.08
N ASP A 54 5.71 22.91 18.10
CA ASP A 54 6.50 22.90 16.86
C ASP A 54 6.53 21.52 16.19
N ASN A 55 6.63 20.44 16.97
CA ASN A 55 6.56 19.09 16.43
C ASN A 55 5.17 18.79 15.83
N ARG A 56 4.09 19.29 16.45
CA ARG A 56 2.73 19.20 15.88
C ARG A 56 2.62 19.94 14.55
N ARG A 57 3.20 21.14 14.43
CA ARG A 57 3.25 21.88 13.15
C ARG A 57 3.97 21.09 12.06
N VAL A 58 5.12 20.48 12.37
CA VAL A 58 5.84 19.64 11.40
C VAL A 58 5.02 18.41 11.02
N ALA A 59 4.41 17.74 12.00
CA ALA A 59 3.58 16.57 11.76
C ALA A 59 2.38 16.88 10.88
N LEU A 60 1.69 18.01 11.13
CA LEU A 60 0.54 18.45 10.33
C LEU A 60 0.94 18.79 8.89
N LYS A 61 2.06 19.50 8.69
CA LYS A 61 2.58 19.78 7.33
C LYS A 61 2.88 18.50 6.54
N MET A 62 3.51 17.52 7.20
CA MET A 62 3.75 16.22 6.58
C MET A 62 2.44 15.49 6.26
N PHE A 63 1.47 15.53 7.17
CA PHE A 63 0.16 14.94 6.97
C PHE A 63 -0.57 15.54 5.77
N GLN A 64 -0.58 16.87 5.65
CA GLN A 64 -1.20 17.57 4.51
C GLN A 64 -0.53 17.22 3.18
N TYR A 65 0.80 17.00 3.18
CA TYR A 65 1.53 16.66 1.97
C TYR A 65 1.33 15.19 1.53
N TYR A 66 1.41 14.24 2.46
CA TYR A 66 1.34 12.80 2.14
C TYR A 66 -0.07 12.19 2.24
N GLY A 67 -0.98 12.85 2.96
CA GLY A 67 -2.32 12.31 3.28
C GLY A 67 -2.34 11.34 4.47
N TYR A 68 -1.21 11.15 5.15
CA TYR A 68 -1.06 10.27 6.32
C TYR A 68 0.09 10.74 7.21
N ASN A 69 0.21 10.18 8.42
CA ASN A 69 1.18 10.58 9.45
C ASN A 69 2.62 10.13 9.13
N ALA A 70 3.23 10.72 8.11
CA ALA A 70 4.61 10.46 7.74
C ALA A 70 5.60 10.85 8.86
N TYR A 71 5.22 11.78 9.74
CA TYR A 71 6.03 12.13 10.92
C TYR A 71 6.20 10.93 11.86
N LEU A 72 5.11 10.22 12.19
CA LEU A 72 5.21 8.98 12.96
C LEU A 72 5.93 7.90 12.16
N SER A 73 5.60 7.75 10.87
CA SER A 73 6.25 6.76 9.99
C SER A 73 7.78 6.88 10.00
N ASN A 74 8.32 8.09 9.96
CA ASN A 74 9.77 8.33 9.99
C ASN A 74 10.45 7.85 11.29
N ARG A 75 9.68 7.63 12.36
CA ARG A 75 10.17 7.17 13.67
C ARG A 75 9.89 5.68 13.93
N LEU A 76 9.12 5.03 13.05
CA LEU A 76 8.89 3.60 13.11
C LEU A 76 10.04 2.85 12.43
N SER A 77 10.44 1.73 13.03
CA SER A 77 11.40 0.82 12.40
C SER A 77 10.91 0.35 11.03
N LEU A 78 11.82 0.28 10.05
CA LEU A 78 11.55 -0.30 8.73
C LEU A 78 11.24 -1.81 8.80
N SER A 79 11.60 -2.46 9.92
CA SER A 79 11.39 -3.89 10.18
C SER A 79 10.50 -4.11 11.41
N ARG A 80 9.58 -3.19 11.69
CA ARG A 80 8.66 -3.31 12.84
C ARG A 80 7.86 -4.63 12.79
N PRO A 81 7.54 -5.24 13.94
CA PRO A 81 6.63 -6.37 13.97
C PRO A 81 5.21 -5.92 13.62
N ILE A 82 4.46 -6.80 12.97
CA ILE A 82 3.05 -6.61 12.63
C ILE A 82 2.26 -7.84 13.10
N PRO A 83 0.99 -7.69 13.53
CA PRO A 83 0.18 -8.81 14.01
C PRO A 83 -0.09 -9.83 12.90
N ASP A 84 -0.12 -11.11 13.26
CA ASP A 84 -0.55 -12.19 12.36
C ASP A 84 -2.08 -12.32 12.41
N LEU A 85 -2.76 -11.61 11.51
CA LEU A 85 -4.23 -11.57 11.38
C LEU A 85 -4.78 -12.66 10.46
N ARG A 86 -3.96 -13.64 10.06
CA ARG A 86 -4.45 -14.73 9.21
C ARG A 86 -5.46 -15.58 9.98
N PRO A 87 -6.52 -16.10 9.31
CA PRO A 87 -7.40 -17.11 9.90
C PRO A 87 -6.61 -18.32 10.41
N ASP A 88 -7.04 -18.94 11.52
CA ASP A 88 -6.33 -20.07 12.14
C ASP A 88 -6.00 -21.21 11.17
N GLY A 89 -6.93 -21.49 10.24
CA GLY A 89 -6.76 -22.50 9.20
C GLY A 89 -5.59 -22.23 8.25
N CYS A 90 -5.14 -20.99 8.09
CA CYS A 90 -3.99 -20.63 7.24
C CYS A 90 -2.65 -20.98 7.89
N ARG A 91 -2.56 -20.94 9.22
CA ARG A 91 -1.30 -21.13 9.96
C ARG A 91 -0.78 -22.57 9.86
N ASN A 92 -1.67 -23.52 9.63
CA ASN A 92 -1.36 -24.95 9.58
C ASN A 92 -1.19 -25.49 8.15
N ILE A 93 -1.23 -24.64 7.12
CA ILE A 93 -1.05 -25.06 5.73
C ILE A 93 0.45 -25.11 5.41
N SER A 94 0.91 -26.25 4.92
CA SER A 94 2.24 -26.40 4.33
C SER A 94 2.16 -26.24 2.82
N TYR A 95 3.17 -25.56 2.26
CA TYR A 95 3.30 -25.36 0.82
C TYR A 95 4.55 -26.08 0.31
N PRO A 96 4.55 -26.55 -0.95
CA PRO A 96 5.72 -27.19 -1.51
C PRO A 96 6.86 -26.18 -1.67
N LEU A 97 8.11 -26.62 -1.56
CA LEU A 97 9.27 -25.73 -1.72
C LEU A 97 9.50 -25.28 -3.17
N ASN A 98 8.99 -26.02 -4.15
CA ASN A 98 9.20 -25.76 -5.58
C ASN A 98 8.12 -24.83 -6.16
N LEU A 99 7.88 -23.68 -5.54
CA LEU A 99 6.98 -22.64 -6.07
C LEU A 99 7.70 -21.75 -7.09
N PRO A 100 6.97 -21.15 -8.05
CA PRO A 100 7.56 -20.21 -9.00
C PRO A 100 8.10 -18.97 -8.28
N GLN A 101 9.20 -18.43 -8.78
CA GLN A 101 9.72 -17.16 -8.27
C GLN A 101 8.81 -15.99 -8.65
N VAL A 102 8.86 -14.92 -7.86
CA VAL A 102 8.08 -13.70 -8.04
C VAL A 102 8.98 -12.46 -8.18
N SER A 103 8.61 -11.59 -9.11
CA SER A 103 9.10 -10.20 -9.20
C SER A 103 8.07 -9.30 -8.55
N ILE A 104 8.46 -8.51 -7.55
CA ILE A 104 7.56 -7.55 -6.88
C ILE A 104 7.77 -6.18 -7.49
N VAL A 105 6.69 -5.54 -7.94
CA VAL A 105 6.71 -4.20 -8.54
C VAL A 105 6.00 -3.23 -7.61
N PHE A 106 6.72 -2.20 -7.16
CA PHE A 106 6.16 -1.05 -6.47
C PHE A 106 6.12 0.15 -7.40
N ILE A 107 5.00 0.86 -7.41
CA ILE A 107 4.79 2.08 -8.20
C ILE A 107 4.59 3.24 -7.24
N PHE A 108 5.29 4.34 -7.48
CA PHE A 108 5.23 5.49 -6.59
C PHE A 108 5.38 6.82 -7.33
N VAL A 109 4.84 7.86 -6.71
CA VAL A 109 5.11 9.26 -7.03
C VAL A 109 5.14 10.01 -5.70
N ASN A 110 6.26 10.67 -5.39
CA ASN A 110 6.43 11.46 -4.17
C ASN A 110 6.04 10.72 -2.86
N GLU A 111 6.24 9.41 -2.79
CA GLU A 111 5.94 8.60 -1.61
C GLU A 111 6.90 8.94 -0.45
N ALA A 112 6.43 8.85 0.80
CA ALA A 112 7.31 9.06 1.94
C ALA A 112 8.41 8.00 1.97
N LEU A 113 9.67 8.44 2.10
CA LEU A 113 10.83 7.54 2.07
C LEU A 113 10.72 6.40 3.10
N SER A 114 10.30 6.71 4.33
CA SER A 114 10.13 5.70 5.39
C SER A 114 9.08 4.64 5.04
N VAL A 115 8.06 5.00 4.27
CA VAL A 115 6.96 4.11 3.89
C VAL A 115 7.41 3.16 2.78
N ILE A 116 7.95 3.68 1.68
CA ILE A 116 8.43 2.83 0.58
C ILE A 116 9.58 1.91 1.02
N LEU A 117 10.50 2.41 1.87
CA LEU A 117 11.55 1.56 2.42
C LEU A 117 10.98 0.46 3.34
N ARG A 118 9.91 0.72 4.09
CA ARG A 118 9.25 -0.30 4.91
C ARG A 118 8.54 -1.34 4.05
N SER A 119 7.94 -0.94 2.92
CA SER A 119 7.39 -1.88 1.95
C SER A 119 8.46 -2.79 1.33
N ILE A 120 9.61 -2.22 0.95
CA ILE A 120 10.75 -3.00 0.43
C ILE A 120 11.30 -3.94 1.52
N ASN A 121 11.52 -3.45 2.74
CA ASN A 121 12.06 -4.26 3.84
C ASN A 121 11.10 -5.39 4.23
N SER A 122 9.80 -5.12 4.33
CA SER A 122 8.81 -6.16 4.64
C SER A 122 8.72 -7.20 3.53
N ALA A 123 8.79 -6.80 2.25
CA ALA A 123 8.86 -7.73 1.13
C ALA A 123 10.09 -8.65 1.20
N ILE A 124 11.27 -8.10 1.51
CA ILE A 124 12.52 -8.87 1.65
C ILE A 124 12.44 -9.83 2.85
N ASN A 125 11.99 -9.33 4.01
CA ASN A 125 12.01 -10.09 5.26
C ASN A 125 10.91 -11.15 5.35
N ARG A 126 9.78 -10.96 4.64
CA ARG A 126 8.58 -11.80 4.74
C ARG A 126 8.34 -12.66 3.50
N THR A 127 9.24 -12.61 2.52
CA THR A 127 9.21 -13.51 1.36
C THR A 127 10.42 -14.45 1.42
N PRO A 128 10.23 -15.78 1.34
CA PRO A 128 11.36 -16.70 1.29
C PRO A 128 12.35 -16.34 0.17
N SER A 129 13.64 -16.32 0.48
CA SER A 129 14.70 -15.82 -0.42
C SER A 129 14.76 -16.56 -1.77
N HIS A 130 14.39 -17.84 -1.79
CA HIS A 130 14.32 -18.65 -3.01
C HIS A 130 13.12 -18.30 -3.91
N LEU A 131 12.07 -17.67 -3.37
CA LEU A 131 10.88 -17.23 -4.10
C LEU A 131 11.02 -15.79 -4.61
N LEU A 132 11.64 -14.90 -3.84
CA LEU A 132 11.79 -13.51 -4.25
C LEU A 132 12.92 -13.34 -5.26
N LYS A 133 12.60 -13.18 -6.54
CA LYS A 133 13.58 -13.01 -7.62
C LYS A 133 14.24 -11.63 -7.57
N GLU A 134 13.41 -10.61 -7.55
CA GLU A 134 13.77 -9.20 -7.70
C GLU A 134 12.65 -8.28 -7.22
N ILE A 135 13.01 -7.03 -6.93
CA ILE A 135 12.09 -5.94 -6.64
C ILE A 135 12.28 -4.86 -7.71
N ILE A 136 11.18 -4.34 -8.23
CA ILE A 136 11.17 -3.32 -9.28
C ILE A 136 10.47 -2.09 -8.72
N LEU A 137 11.17 -0.96 -8.72
CA LEU A 137 10.68 0.32 -8.27
C LEU A 137 10.39 1.17 -9.49
N VAL A 138 9.13 1.53 -9.72
CA VAL A 138 8.69 2.38 -10.83
C VAL A 138 8.36 3.77 -10.29
N ASP A 139 9.26 4.71 -10.54
CA ASP A 139 9.09 6.13 -10.22
C ASP A 139 8.32 6.82 -11.35
N ASP A 140 7.06 7.17 -11.09
CA ASP A 140 6.19 7.89 -12.02
C ASP A 140 6.44 9.40 -11.98
N ASN A 141 7.71 9.78 -12.12
CA ASN A 141 8.21 11.15 -12.17
C ASN A 141 8.00 11.95 -10.86
N SER A 142 8.51 11.41 -9.74
CA SER A 142 8.60 12.13 -8.47
C SER A 142 9.37 13.45 -8.60
N SER A 143 8.95 14.48 -7.88
CA SER A 143 9.61 15.79 -7.82
C SER A 143 10.52 15.96 -6.60
N ASN A 144 10.42 15.08 -5.61
CA ASN A 144 11.25 15.12 -4.41
C ASN A 144 12.65 14.54 -4.69
N ASP A 145 13.68 15.39 -4.70
CA ASP A 145 15.07 14.97 -4.96
C ASP A 145 15.69 14.19 -3.79
N GLU A 146 15.34 14.53 -2.54
CA GLU A 146 15.80 13.80 -1.37
C GLU A 146 15.31 12.34 -1.38
N LEU A 147 14.06 12.11 -1.81
CA LEU A 147 13.52 10.77 -2.03
C LEU A 147 14.36 10.01 -3.06
N LYS A 148 14.66 10.64 -4.20
CA LYS A 148 15.42 10.00 -5.29
C LYS A 148 16.83 9.63 -4.86
N GLU A 149 17.52 10.54 -4.18
CA GLU A 149 18.90 10.36 -3.71
C GLU A 149 18.97 9.24 -2.67
N LYS A 150 18.20 9.35 -1.59
CA LYS A 150 18.24 8.36 -0.50
C LYS A 150 17.75 6.98 -0.94
N LEU A 151 16.75 6.92 -1.82
CA LEU A 151 16.32 5.65 -2.39
C LEU A 151 17.41 5.05 -3.28
N GLN A 152 18.12 5.87 -4.06
CA GLN A 152 19.24 5.41 -4.88
C GLN A 152 20.36 4.83 -4.02
N ASP A 153 20.71 5.47 -2.90
CA ASP A 153 21.71 4.96 -1.96
C ASP A 153 21.33 3.59 -1.42
N PHE A 154 20.08 3.43 -0.97
CA PHE A 154 19.55 2.15 -0.50
C PHE A 154 19.61 1.07 -1.59
N VAL A 155 19.28 1.43 -2.84
CA VAL A 155 19.36 0.50 -3.98
C VAL A 155 20.81 0.10 -4.26
N LEU A 156 21.75 1.03 -4.22
CA LEU A 156 23.17 0.75 -4.44
C LEU A 156 23.74 -0.17 -3.36
N GLU A 157 23.44 0.10 -2.09
CA GLU A 157 23.85 -0.75 -0.97
C GLU A 157 23.29 -2.17 -1.11
N THR A 158 21.99 -2.29 -1.36
CA THR A 158 21.32 -3.59 -1.50
C THR A 158 21.87 -4.38 -2.70
N ASN A 159 22.08 -3.71 -3.83
CA ASN A 159 22.62 -4.35 -5.02
C ASN A 159 24.12 -4.67 -4.90
N GLY A 160 24.86 -4.00 -4.02
CA GLY A 160 26.23 -4.39 -3.67
C GLY A 160 26.28 -5.78 -3.02
N GLN A 161 25.26 -6.13 -2.25
CA GLN A 161 25.13 -7.46 -1.62
C GLN A 161 24.47 -8.48 -2.55
N ARG A 162 23.48 -8.05 -3.33
CA ARG A 162 22.74 -8.91 -4.26
C ARG A 162 22.61 -8.23 -5.63
N PRO A 163 23.58 -8.42 -6.55
CA PRO A 163 23.62 -7.72 -7.83
C PRO A 163 22.32 -7.83 -8.64
N GLY A 164 21.80 -6.68 -9.07
CA GLY A 164 20.58 -6.60 -9.89
C GLY A 164 19.29 -6.99 -9.18
N PHE A 165 19.30 -7.08 -7.84
CA PHE A 165 18.12 -7.46 -7.07
C PHE A 165 17.02 -6.41 -7.07
N ILE A 166 17.40 -5.14 -6.93
CA ILE A 166 16.48 -4.00 -7.05
C ILE A 166 16.72 -3.30 -8.38
N LYS A 167 15.68 -3.19 -9.20
CA LYS A 167 15.68 -2.44 -10.45
C LYS A 167 14.86 -1.17 -10.27
N VAL A 168 15.36 -0.04 -10.78
CA VAL A 168 14.63 1.24 -10.77
C VAL A 168 14.27 1.63 -12.19
N VAL A 169 12.99 1.88 -12.45
CA VAL A 169 12.47 2.41 -13.70
C VAL A 169 11.97 3.83 -13.43
N ARG A 170 12.52 4.83 -14.13
CA ARG A 170 12.10 6.22 -13.99
C ARG A 170 11.40 6.69 -15.24
N HIS A 171 10.20 7.23 -15.10
CA HIS A 171 9.53 7.91 -16.19
C HIS A 171 10.06 9.34 -16.36
N ALA A 172 10.14 9.82 -17.60
CA ALA A 172 10.57 11.19 -17.90
C ALA A 172 9.48 12.24 -17.65
N LYS A 173 8.23 11.80 -17.48
CA LYS A 173 7.05 12.59 -17.14
C LYS A 173 6.07 11.69 -16.40
N GLN A 174 5.07 12.27 -15.74
CA GLN A 174 4.02 11.48 -15.09
C GLN A 174 3.13 10.79 -16.14
N GLU A 175 3.12 9.46 -16.12
CA GLU A 175 2.39 8.61 -17.06
C GLU A 175 1.13 7.97 -16.43
N GLY A 176 1.04 7.97 -15.10
CA GLY A 176 -0.06 7.42 -14.33
C GLY A 176 0.10 5.93 -13.98
N LEU A 177 -0.64 5.50 -12.96
CA LEU A 177 -0.55 4.16 -12.35
C LEU A 177 -0.58 3.02 -13.38
N ILE A 178 -1.47 3.07 -14.37
CA ILE A 178 -1.64 2.00 -15.37
C ILE A 178 -0.38 1.84 -16.22
N ARG A 179 0.18 2.94 -16.73
CA ARG A 179 1.39 2.90 -17.56
C ARG A 179 2.59 2.46 -16.73
N SER A 180 2.67 2.89 -15.47
CA SER A 180 3.70 2.44 -14.53
C SER A 180 3.63 0.94 -14.24
N ARG A 181 2.43 0.35 -14.13
CA ARG A 181 2.25 -1.11 -14.04
C ARG A 181 2.84 -1.81 -15.27
N VAL A 182 2.56 -1.31 -16.46
CA VAL A 182 3.10 -1.85 -17.71
C VAL A 182 4.62 -1.73 -17.78
N SER A 183 5.18 -0.58 -17.39
CA SER A 183 6.63 -0.35 -17.35
C SER A 183 7.33 -1.32 -16.40
N GLY A 184 6.79 -1.52 -15.20
CA GLY A 184 7.31 -2.48 -14.24
C GLY A 184 7.19 -3.93 -14.72
N TRP A 185 6.06 -4.30 -15.31
CA TRP A 185 5.86 -5.64 -15.90
C TRP A 185 6.86 -5.94 -17.01
N ARG A 186 7.16 -4.97 -17.90
CA ARG A 186 8.10 -5.16 -19.03
C ARG A 186 9.52 -5.52 -18.59
N VAL A 187 9.97 -5.05 -17.44
CA VAL A 187 11.32 -5.31 -16.92
C VAL A 187 11.39 -6.51 -15.98
N ALA A 188 10.23 -7.07 -15.60
CA ALA A 188 10.13 -8.24 -14.75
C ALA A 188 10.57 -9.51 -15.48
N THR A 189 11.35 -10.33 -14.77
CA THR A 189 12.01 -11.53 -15.30
C THR A 189 11.55 -12.81 -14.64
N ALA A 190 10.90 -12.74 -13.47
CA ALA A 190 10.37 -13.93 -12.81
C ALA A 190 9.16 -14.51 -13.58
N PRO A 191 8.82 -15.79 -13.34
CA PRO A 191 7.60 -16.39 -13.90
C PRO A 191 6.31 -15.72 -13.41
N VAL A 192 6.30 -15.19 -12.19
CA VAL A 192 5.14 -14.51 -11.59
C VAL A 192 5.48 -13.05 -11.30
N VAL A 193 4.53 -12.15 -11.54
CA VAL A 193 4.67 -10.71 -11.23
C VAL A 193 3.62 -10.32 -10.21
N ALA A 194 4.05 -9.63 -9.16
CA ALA A 194 3.19 -9.05 -8.15
C ALA A 194 3.24 -7.52 -8.25
N LEU A 195 2.09 -6.90 -8.50
CA LEU A 195 1.93 -5.46 -8.64
C LEU A 195 1.30 -4.91 -7.36
N PHE A 196 2.07 -4.15 -6.60
CA PHE A 196 1.68 -3.58 -5.30
C PHE A 196 1.84 -2.07 -5.26
N ASP A 197 1.06 -1.44 -4.38
CA ASP A 197 1.23 -0.05 -4.01
C ASP A 197 2.51 0.12 -3.16
N ALA A 198 3.08 1.32 -3.14
CA ALA A 198 4.34 1.60 -2.45
C ALA A 198 4.22 1.76 -0.93
N HIS A 199 3.03 1.61 -0.37
CA HIS A 199 2.70 1.81 1.03
C HIS A 199 1.99 0.59 1.64
N VAL A 200 2.65 -0.57 1.50
CA VAL A 200 2.17 -1.87 2.03
C VAL A 200 3.16 -2.47 3.03
N GLU A 201 2.68 -3.33 3.92
CA GLU A 201 3.53 -4.16 4.80
C GLU A 201 3.11 -5.63 4.69
N PHE A 202 4.02 -6.48 4.22
CA PHE A 202 3.71 -7.89 3.95
C PHE A 202 3.61 -8.71 5.24
N ASN A 203 2.56 -9.51 5.38
CA ASN A 203 2.42 -10.44 6.49
C ASN A 203 3.15 -11.76 6.26
N VAL A 204 3.32 -12.54 7.33
CA VAL A 204 3.99 -13.84 7.28
C VAL A 204 3.23 -14.81 6.38
N GLY A 205 3.94 -15.51 5.48
CA GLY A 205 3.36 -16.53 4.61
C GLY A 205 2.38 -15.97 3.57
N TRP A 206 2.60 -14.74 3.10
CA TRP A 206 1.73 -14.11 2.09
C TRP A 206 1.94 -14.70 0.69
N ALA A 207 3.17 -15.10 0.35
CA ALA A 207 3.57 -15.42 -1.03
C ALA A 207 3.18 -16.85 -1.42
N GLU A 208 3.46 -17.81 -0.54
CA GLU A 208 3.27 -19.24 -0.77
C GLU A 208 1.84 -19.63 -1.17
N PRO A 209 0.77 -19.20 -0.47
CA PRO A 209 -0.61 -19.45 -0.91
C PRO A 209 -0.89 -18.92 -2.31
N ILE A 210 -0.40 -17.73 -2.64
CA ILE A 210 -0.64 -17.09 -3.92
C ILE A 210 0.07 -17.85 -5.04
N LEU A 211 1.36 -18.12 -4.85
CA LEU A 211 2.21 -18.78 -5.84
C LEU A 211 1.77 -20.23 -6.09
N GLN A 212 1.29 -20.92 -5.05
CA GLN A 212 0.70 -22.25 -5.20
C GLN A 212 -0.53 -22.22 -6.12
N ARG A 213 -1.42 -21.24 -5.92
CA ARG A 213 -2.64 -21.12 -6.74
C ARG A 213 -2.36 -20.82 -8.20
N ILE A 214 -1.35 -20.00 -8.48
CA ILE A 214 -0.89 -19.69 -9.85
C ILE A 214 -0.17 -20.90 -10.46
N LYS A 215 0.64 -21.62 -9.68
CA LYS A 215 1.29 -22.86 -10.14
C LYS A 215 0.28 -23.93 -10.56
N GLU A 216 -0.81 -24.07 -9.82
CA GLU A 216 -1.89 -25.01 -10.15
C GLU A 216 -2.62 -24.64 -11.46
N ASP A 217 -2.69 -23.36 -11.79
CA ASP A 217 -3.37 -22.84 -12.97
C ASP A 217 -2.91 -21.41 -13.25
N ARG A 218 -2.07 -21.29 -14.29
CA ARG A 218 -1.44 -20.02 -14.68
C ARG A 218 -2.43 -18.96 -15.13
N THR A 219 -3.69 -19.32 -15.40
CA THR A 219 -4.72 -18.38 -15.85
C THR A 219 -5.39 -17.62 -14.70
N ARG A 220 -5.00 -17.93 -13.44
CA ARG A 220 -5.53 -17.29 -12.25
C ARG A 220 -4.79 -15.98 -11.96
N ILE A 221 -5.57 -14.93 -11.74
CA ILE A 221 -5.11 -13.66 -11.18
C ILE A 221 -5.53 -13.62 -9.72
N ILE A 222 -4.58 -13.40 -8.82
CA ILE A 222 -4.82 -13.50 -7.37
C ILE A 222 -4.61 -12.13 -6.73
N SER A 223 -5.63 -11.62 -6.04
CA SER A 223 -5.49 -10.51 -5.09
C SER A 223 -5.29 -11.08 -3.69
N PRO A 224 -4.34 -10.58 -2.88
CA PRO A 224 -4.31 -10.88 -1.45
C PRO A 224 -5.49 -10.24 -0.73
N SER A 225 -5.71 -10.65 0.52
CA SER A 225 -6.53 -9.89 1.47
C SER A 225 -5.75 -8.66 1.92
N PHE A 226 -6.43 -7.53 2.11
CA PHE A 226 -5.83 -6.28 2.52
C PHE A 226 -6.30 -5.93 3.93
N ASP A 227 -5.38 -5.93 4.90
CA ASP A 227 -5.64 -5.34 6.21
C ASP A 227 -5.38 -3.82 6.16
N ASN A 228 -6.06 -3.07 7.02
CA ASN A 228 -5.95 -1.61 7.04
C ASN A 228 -4.77 -1.17 7.92
N ILE A 229 -3.80 -0.47 7.34
CA ILE A 229 -2.79 0.28 8.10
C ILE A 229 -3.39 1.67 8.36
N LYS A 230 -3.68 2.00 9.62
CA LYS A 230 -4.28 3.30 9.95
C LYS A 230 -3.36 4.46 9.55
N TYR A 231 -3.92 5.42 8.84
CA TYR A 231 -3.20 6.56 8.28
C TYR A 231 -2.61 7.50 9.35
N ASP A 232 -3.12 7.47 10.58
CA ASP A 232 -2.71 8.32 11.70
C ASP A 232 -1.76 7.60 12.68
N THR A 233 -2.09 6.38 13.13
CA THR A 233 -1.33 5.64 14.14
C THR A 233 -0.43 4.54 13.58
N PHE A 234 -0.58 4.19 12.29
CA PHE A 234 0.06 3.03 11.67
C PHE A 234 -0.26 1.69 12.35
N GLU A 235 -1.28 1.62 13.21
CA GLU A 235 -1.82 0.37 13.72
C GLU A 235 -2.47 -0.44 12.59
N ILE A 236 -2.42 -1.77 12.72
CA ILE A 236 -3.00 -2.67 11.73
C ILE A 236 -4.34 -3.18 12.24
N GLU A 237 -5.37 -2.98 11.44
CA GLU A 237 -6.74 -3.42 11.70
C GLU A 237 -7.14 -4.46 10.66
N GLU A 238 -7.63 -5.61 11.14
CA GLU A 238 -8.11 -6.71 10.29
C GLU A 238 -9.27 -6.22 9.42
N TYR A 239 -9.17 -6.45 8.10
CA TYR A 239 -10.28 -6.17 7.20
C TYR A 239 -11.12 -7.43 6.95
N PRO A 240 -12.46 -7.36 6.96
CA PRO A 240 -13.29 -8.52 6.71
C PRO A 240 -13.02 -9.20 5.35
N LEU A 241 -12.94 -10.53 5.37
CA LEU A 241 -12.82 -11.34 4.15
C LEU A 241 -13.98 -11.06 3.20
N SER A 242 -13.65 -10.49 2.04
CA SER A 242 -14.62 -9.98 1.08
C SER A 242 -14.28 -10.41 -0.34
N ALA A 243 -15.31 -10.63 -1.15
CA ALA A 243 -15.17 -10.64 -2.60
C ALA A 243 -15.02 -9.19 -3.12
N GLN A 244 -14.48 -9.02 -4.32
CA GLN A 244 -14.28 -7.72 -4.95
C GLN A 244 -15.22 -7.58 -6.16
N GLY A 245 -15.89 -6.43 -6.28
CA GLY A 245 -16.83 -6.13 -7.35
C GLY A 245 -17.02 -4.65 -7.58
N PHE A 246 -18.08 -4.28 -8.28
CA PHE A 246 -18.44 -2.89 -8.55
C PHE A 246 -19.96 -2.71 -8.54
N ASP A 247 -20.42 -1.47 -8.32
CA ASP A 247 -21.83 -1.09 -8.49
C ASP A 247 -22.10 -0.53 -9.90
N TRP A 248 -23.34 -0.15 -10.19
CA TRP A 248 -23.74 0.33 -11.52
C TRP A 248 -23.14 1.68 -11.92
N GLU A 249 -22.54 2.41 -10.99
CA GLU A 249 -21.75 3.61 -11.27
C GLU A 249 -20.26 3.29 -11.47
N LEU A 250 -19.90 2.00 -11.48
CA LEU A 250 -18.55 1.46 -11.58
C LEU A 250 -17.64 1.81 -10.39
N TRP A 251 -18.22 2.12 -9.23
CA TRP A 251 -17.44 2.25 -8.00
C TRP A 251 -17.03 0.87 -7.51
N CYS A 252 -15.76 0.74 -7.14
CA CYS A 252 -15.22 -0.47 -6.51
C CYS A 252 -15.92 -0.75 -5.17
N ARG A 253 -16.38 -1.99 -4.97
CA ARG A 253 -17.07 -2.42 -3.75
C ARG A 253 -16.48 -3.73 -3.20
N TYR A 254 -16.38 -3.79 -1.88
CA TYR A 254 -16.24 -5.06 -1.18
C TYR A 254 -17.61 -5.71 -1.05
N LEU A 255 -17.71 -6.94 -1.52
CA LEU A 255 -18.92 -7.75 -1.53
C LEU A 255 -18.79 -8.89 -0.52
N ASN A 256 -19.92 -9.35 -0.01
CA ASN A 256 -19.93 -10.60 0.75
C ASN A 256 -19.39 -11.76 -0.13
N PRO A 257 -18.57 -12.65 0.42
CA PRO A 257 -18.18 -13.87 -0.27
C PRO A 257 -19.41 -14.66 -0.77
N PRO A 258 -19.29 -15.39 -1.89
CA PRO A 258 -20.41 -16.14 -2.45
C PRO A 258 -20.90 -17.21 -1.45
N LYS A 259 -22.19 -17.54 -1.47
CA LYS A 259 -22.80 -18.55 -0.57
C LYS A 259 -22.04 -19.89 -0.58
N SER A 260 -21.57 -20.31 -1.75
CA SER A 260 -20.77 -21.53 -1.92
C SER A 260 -19.47 -21.51 -1.11
N TRP A 261 -18.86 -20.35 -0.88
CA TRP A 261 -17.68 -20.21 -0.02
C TRP A 261 -18.05 -20.41 1.45
N TRP A 262 -19.15 -19.80 1.91
CA TRP A 262 -19.66 -19.99 3.28
C TRP A 262 -20.02 -21.45 3.58
N HIS A 263 -20.61 -22.16 2.62
CA HIS A 263 -20.95 -23.58 2.76
C HIS A 263 -19.72 -24.49 2.94
N LYS A 264 -18.52 -24.07 2.51
CA LYS A 264 -17.29 -24.84 2.76
C LYS A 264 -16.85 -24.80 4.22
N GLY A 265 -17.28 -23.80 5.00
CA GLY A 265 -16.87 -23.60 6.39
C GLY A 265 -15.39 -23.31 6.61
N ASN A 266 -14.58 -23.23 5.54
CA ASN A 266 -13.15 -23.04 5.63
C ASN A 266 -12.75 -21.61 5.22
N LYS A 267 -12.45 -20.77 6.22
CA LYS A 267 -12.04 -19.37 6.03
C LYS A 267 -10.67 -19.20 5.32
N SER A 268 -9.86 -20.26 5.18
CA SER A 268 -8.62 -20.21 4.39
C SER A 268 -8.84 -20.47 2.90
N SER A 269 -10.06 -20.82 2.48
CA SER A 269 -10.36 -21.05 1.07
C SER A 269 -10.31 -19.76 0.26
N PRO A 270 -9.82 -19.78 -1.00
CA PRO A 270 -9.85 -18.61 -1.85
C PRO A 270 -11.29 -18.18 -2.15
N ILE A 271 -11.51 -16.88 -2.21
CA ILE A 271 -12.80 -16.26 -2.58
C ILE A 271 -12.79 -15.97 -4.08
N GLN A 272 -13.83 -16.40 -4.78
CA GLN A 272 -14.03 -16.00 -6.18
C GLN A 272 -14.66 -14.61 -6.21
N SER A 273 -13.97 -13.68 -6.88
CA SER A 273 -14.37 -12.29 -6.99
C SER A 273 -14.76 -11.95 -8.43
N PRO A 274 -15.89 -11.26 -8.67
CA PRO A 274 -16.28 -10.78 -10.00
C PRO A 274 -15.30 -9.77 -10.62
N ALA A 275 -14.59 -9.00 -9.79
CA ALA A 275 -13.61 -8.00 -10.22
C ALA A 275 -12.34 -8.09 -9.38
N LEU A 276 -11.33 -7.32 -9.79
CA LEU A 276 -10.10 -7.12 -9.03
C LEU A 276 -9.88 -5.63 -8.79
N ILE A 277 -9.56 -5.27 -7.54
CA ILE A 277 -9.34 -3.90 -7.09
C ILE A 277 -7.91 -3.81 -6.56
N GLY A 278 -7.14 -2.86 -7.10
CA GLY A 278 -5.82 -2.53 -6.56
C GLY A 278 -4.73 -3.53 -6.93
N CYS A 279 -4.12 -4.14 -5.92
CA CYS A 279 -2.92 -4.96 -6.02
C CYS A 279 -3.23 -6.41 -6.44
N PHE A 280 -2.37 -7.01 -7.25
CA PHE A 280 -2.57 -8.38 -7.70
C PHE A 280 -1.29 -9.08 -8.10
N VAL A 281 -1.37 -10.41 -8.18
CA VAL A 281 -0.29 -11.30 -8.53
C VAL A 281 -0.75 -12.22 -9.66
N VAL A 282 0.09 -12.36 -10.70
CA VAL A 282 -0.29 -13.05 -11.94
C VAL A 282 0.92 -13.69 -12.62
N ASP A 283 0.69 -14.78 -13.35
CA ASP A 283 1.69 -15.36 -14.26
C ASP A 283 2.07 -14.35 -15.36
N ARG A 284 3.37 -14.15 -15.57
CA ARG A 284 3.91 -13.13 -16.47
C ARG A 284 3.58 -13.39 -17.93
N LEU A 285 3.46 -14.65 -18.35
CA LEU A 285 3.18 -14.99 -19.75
C LEU A 285 1.68 -15.05 -20.04
N TYR A 286 0.86 -15.13 -18.99
CA TYR A 286 -0.60 -15.06 -19.12
C TYR A 286 -1.12 -13.61 -19.17
N PHE A 287 -0.58 -12.72 -18.34
CA PHE A 287 -0.93 -11.29 -18.29
C PHE A 287 -0.37 -10.51 -19.49
#